data_AF-A0A7X0V4D3-F1
#
_entry.id   AF-A0A7X0V4D3-F1
#
_cell.length_a   1.000
_cell.length_b   1.000
_cell.length_c   1.000
_cell.angle_alpha   90.00
_cell.angle_beta   90.00
_cell.angle_gamma   90.00
#
_symmetry.space_group_name_H-M   'P 1'
#
loop_
_entity.id
_entity.type
_entity.pdbx_description
1 polymer ?
#
loop_
_entity_poly.entity_id
_entity_poly.type
_entity_poly.pdbx_seq_one_letter_code
_entity_poly.pdbx_strand_id
1 'polypeptide(L)'
;MVNLFVPPSYMAVYAKCIDASLPAFEPDEWVEEGKIYPVKHFTEPMNQGDGFAITLMDDDGVEIHPSSSHWSFASHRFELYTLYLN
;
A
#
# COMPACT_ATOMS: atom_id res chain seq x y z
N MET A 1 7.29 -14.56 11.65
CA MET A 1 6.55 -13.40 12.19
C MET A 1 7.00 -12.21 11.37
N VAL A 2 6.09 -11.55 10.64
CA VAL A 2 6.45 -10.39 9.82
C VAL A 2 6.21 -9.15 10.65
N ASN A 3 7.17 -8.22 10.68
CA ASN A 3 7.01 -6.98 11.42
C ASN A 3 6.05 -6.05 10.66
N LEU A 4 4.93 -5.72 11.30
CA LEU A 4 3.99 -4.73 10.79
C LEU A 4 4.40 -3.34 11.28
N PHE A 5 4.75 -2.45 10.37
CA PHE A 5 5.12 -1.08 10.67
C PHE A 5 3.91 -0.17 10.46
N VAL A 6 3.31 0.26 11.56
CA VAL A 6 2.22 1.24 11.57
C VAL A 6 2.85 2.64 11.70
N PRO A 7 2.50 3.60 10.84
CA PRO A 7 2.88 5.00 11.04
C PRO A 7 2.52 5.49 12.45
N PRO A 8 3.45 6.15 13.16
CA PRO A 8 3.12 6.77 14.43
C PRO A 8 2.11 7.91 14.24
N SER A 9 1.37 8.27 15.29
CA SER A 9 0.24 9.22 15.20
C SER A 9 0.62 10.63 14.73
N TYR A 10 1.88 11.03 14.85
CA TYR A 10 2.40 12.31 14.36
C TYR A 10 2.83 12.25 12.88
N MET A 11 2.55 11.15 12.19
CA MET A 11 2.99 10.92 10.82
C MET A 11 1.86 10.32 9.99
N ALA A 12 1.53 10.96 8.87
CA ALA A 12 0.66 10.41 7.85
C ALA A 12 1.50 10.01 6.64
N VAL A 13 1.27 8.82 6.10
CA VAL A 13 1.97 8.35 4.90
C VAL A 13 0.96 8.12 3.79
N TYR A 14 1.31 8.56 2.59
CA TYR A 14 0.49 8.46 1.39
C TYR A 14 1.27 7.76 0.28
N ALA A 15 0.54 7.06 -0.58
CA ALA A 15 1.08 6.34 -1.73
C ALA A 15 0.37 6.80 -2.99
N LYS A 16 1.09 7.46 -3.91
CA LYS A 16 0.59 7.78 -5.24
C LYS A 16 0.87 6.64 -6.19
N CYS A 17 -0.15 6.07 -6.82
CA CYS A 17 0.01 5.00 -7.78
C CYS A 17 0.70 5.53 -9.05
N ILE A 18 1.84 4.95 -9.39
CA ILE A 18 2.60 5.23 -10.62
C ILE A 18 2.62 4.05 -11.60
N ASP A 19 2.16 2.87 -11.15
CA ASP A 19 2.02 1.68 -11.99
C ASP A 19 0.78 0.86 -11.57
N ALA A 20 -0.31 1.07 -12.32
CA ALA A 20 -1.57 0.35 -12.18
C ALA A 20 -1.67 -0.88 -13.10
N SER A 21 -0.57 -1.34 -13.71
CA SER A 21 -0.57 -2.54 -14.54
C SER A 21 -1.18 -3.73 -13.80
N LEU A 22 -2.07 -4.46 -14.47
CA LEU A 22 -2.77 -5.58 -13.84
C LEU A 22 -1.77 -6.65 -13.38
N PRO A 23 -2.01 -7.28 -12.22
CA PRO A 23 -1.17 -8.37 -11.77
C PRO A 23 -1.41 -9.62 -12.63
N ALA A 24 -0.65 -10.69 -12.37
CA ALA A 24 -0.83 -11.96 -13.07
C ALA A 24 -2.13 -12.72 -12.70
N PHE A 25 -2.88 -12.22 -11.71
CA PHE A 25 -4.17 -12.75 -11.27
C PHE A 25 -5.27 -11.72 -11.53
N GLU A 26 -6.54 -12.15 -11.45
CA GLU A 26 -7.69 -11.24 -11.53
C GLU A 26 -7.95 -10.61 -10.15
N PRO A 27 -7.74 -9.29 -9.98
CA PRO A 27 -7.88 -8.65 -8.67
C PRO A 27 -9.35 -8.39 -8.30
N ASP A 28 -9.67 -8.53 -7.01
CA ASP A 28 -10.97 -8.17 -6.44
C ASP A 28 -11.09 -6.63 -6.32
N GLU A 29 -10.03 -5.99 -5.83
CA GLU A 29 -9.90 -4.53 -5.74
C GLU A 29 -8.55 -4.10 -6.31
N TRP A 30 -8.50 -2.98 -7.03
CA TRP A 30 -7.26 -2.53 -7.66
C TRP A 30 -7.08 -1.02 -7.59
N VAL A 31 -5.83 -0.61 -7.74
CA VAL A 31 -5.43 0.79 -7.69
C VAL A 31 -5.55 1.45 -9.06
N GLU A 32 -5.92 2.73 -9.04
CA GLU A 32 -5.97 3.62 -10.19
C GLU A 32 -4.68 4.43 -10.35
N GLU A 33 -4.15 4.52 -11.57
CA GLU A 33 -2.95 5.30 -11.90
C GLU A 33 -3.15 6.78 -11.57
N GLY A 34 -2.17 7.40 -10.90
CA GLY A 34 -2.19 8.80 -10.49
C GLY A 34 -2.97 9.10 -9.21
N LYS A 35 -3.84 8.19 -8.73
CA LYS A 35 -4.57 8.37 -7.47
C LYS A 35 -3.63 8.23 -6.26
N ILE A 36 -3.91 9.01 -5.22
CA ILE A 36 -3.16 9.02 -3.96
C ILE A 36 -4.00 8.33 -2.89
N TYR A 37 -3.41 7.35 -2.21
CA TYR A 37 -4.07 6.58 -1.17
C TYR A 37 -3.37 6.80 0.17
N PRO A 38 -4.12 6.92 1.29
CA PRO A 38 -3.56 6.80 2.62
C PRO A 38 -2.95 5.41 2.82
N VAL A 39 -1.77 5.34 3.45
CA VAL A 39 -1.15 4.07 3.81
C VAL A 39 -1.45 3.73 5.26
N LYS A 40 -2.02 2.54 5.47
CA LYS A 40 -2.34 2.03 6.81
C LYS A 40 -1.11 1.48 7.52
N HIS A 41 -0.35 0.64 6.83
CA HIS A 41 0.88 0.04 7.35
C HIS A 41 1.78 -0.50 6.24
N PHE A 42 3.04 -0.71 6.60
CA PHE A 42 4.09 -1.28 5.76
C PHE A 42 4.60 -2.56 6.39
N THR A 43 5.09 -3.49 5.59
CA THR A 43 5.71 -4.70 6.10
C THR A 43 6.77 -5.21 5.14
N GLU A 44 7.71 -5.99 5.65
CA GLU A 44 8.70 -6.64 4.80
C GLU A 44 8.01 -7.68 3.91
N PRO A 45 8.30 -7.70 2.60
CA PRO A 45 7.68 -8.65 1.69
C PRO A 45 8.15 -10.08 2.01
N MET A 46 7.22 -11.03 2.13
CA MET A 46 7.58 -12.43 2.39
C MET A 46 8.20 -13.14 1.18
N ASN A 47 7.86 -12.69 -0.04
CA ASN A 47 8.15 -13.38 -1.29
C ASN A 47 8.91 -12.53 -2.32
N GLN A 48 9.24 -11.27 -2.01
CA GLN A 48 10.03 -10.40 -2.89
C GLN A 48 11.31 -9.97 -2.17
N GLY A 49 12.43 -9.94 -2.89
CA GLY A 49 13.73 -9.64 -2.30
C GLY A 49 13.95 -8.16 -1.97
N ASP A 50 13.20 -7.26 -2.61
CA ASP A 50 13.37 -5.81 -2.51
C ASP A 50 12.04 -5.09 -2.28
N GLY A 51 12.08 -3.99 -1.53
CA GLY A 51 10.95 -3.09 -1.27
C GLY A 51 10.12 -3.46 -0.04
N PHE A 52 8.89 -2.93 0.00
CA PHE A 52 7.91 -3.15 1.07
C PHE A 52 6.59 -3.63 0.48
N ALA A 53 5.84 -4.37 1.30
CA ALA A 53 4.41 -4.57 1.08
C ALA A 53 3.64 -3.46 1.81
N ILE A 54 2.76 -2.77 1.09
CA ILE A 54 1.99 -1.62 1.60
C ILE A 54 0.50 -1.94 1.59
N THR A 55 -0.19 -1.67 2.69
CA THR A 55 -1.65 -1.77 2.76
C THR A 55 -2.25 -0.37 2.69
N LEU A 56 -3.13 -0.19 1.71
CA LEU A 56 -3.75 1.09 1.40
C LEU A 56 -5.16 1.15 1.98
N MET A 57 -5.66 2.37 2.15
CA MET A 57 -7.06 2.62 2.46
C MET A 57 -7.71 3.42 1.33
N ASP A 58 -9.02 3.27 1.16
CA ASP A 58 -9.83 4.11 0.29
C ASP A 58 -10.25 5.41 1.00
N ASP A 59 -11.12 6.18 0.33
CA ASP A 59 -11.62 7.47 0.82
C ASP A 59 -12.56 7.33 2.04
N ASP A 60 -13.13 6.14 2.25
CA ASP A 60 -14.00 5.79 3.38
C ASP A 60 -13.20 5.19 4.57
N GLY A 61 -11.88 5.01 4.40
CA GLY A 61 -10.99 4.42 5.41
C GLY A 61 -11.01 2.89 5.46
N VAL A 62 -11.55 2.24 4.42
CA VAL A 62 -11.58 0.78 4.26
C VAL A 62 -10.28 0.31 3.62
N GLU A 63 -9.76 -0.83 4.07
CA GLU A 63 -8.56 -1.43 3.46
C GLU A 63 -8.86 -1.93 2.06
N ILE A 64 -7.94 -1.64 1.13
CA ILE A 64 -8.02 -2.12 -0.25
C ILE A 64 -7.19 -3.40 -0.36
N HIS A 65 -7.82 -4.51 -0.75
CA HIS A 65 -7.16 -5.80 -0.89
C HIS A 65 -7.17 -6.29 -2.35
N PRO A 66 -5.99 -6.45 -2.98
CA PRO A 66 -5.87 -7.03 -4.32
C PRO A 66 -6.64 -8.34 -4.52
N SER A 67 -6.61 -9.22 -3.52
CA SER A 67 -7.44 -10.42 -3.48
C SER A 67 -7.51 -10.98 -2.07
N SER A 68 -8.41 -11.94 -1.85
CA SER A 68 -8.45 -12.73 -0.60
C SER A 68 -7.11 -13.33 -0.14
N SER A 69 -6.18 -13.55 -1.08
CA SER A 69 -4.84 -14.12 -0.83
C SER A 69 -3.71 -13.08 -0.82
N HIS A 70 -3.97 -11.84 -1.26
CA HIS A 70 -3.00 -10.76 -1.35
C HIS A 70 -3.58 -9.50 -0.74
N TRP A 71 -3.12 -9.16 0.47
CA TRP A 71 -3.69 -8.08 1.28
C TRP A 71 -2.93 -6.75 1.17
N SER A 72 -1.85 -6.73 0.39
CA SER A 72 -0.95 -5.59 0.26
C SER A 72 -0.41 -5.49 -1.16
N PHE A 73 0.04 -4.29 -1.52
CA PHE A 73 0.64 -3.99 -2.81
C PHE A 73 2.16 -3.89 -2.68
N ALA A 74 2.87 -4.15 -3.77
CA ALA A 74 4.32 -3.95 -3.81
C ALA A 74 4.65 -2.46 -3.90
N SER A 75 5.57 -1.98 -3.06
CA SER A 75 5.89 -0.55 -2.92
C SER A 75 6.42 0.10 -4.20
N HIS A 76 7.04 -0.66 -5.11
CA HIS A 76 7.59 -0.12 -6.36
C HIS A 76 6.52 0.43 -7.32
N ARG A 77 5.24 0.10 -7.09
CA ARG A 77 4.11 0.65 -7.85
C ARG A 77 3.70 2.05 -7.40
N PHE A 78 4.34 2.57 -6.35
CA PHE A 78 3.94 3.82 -5.71
C PHE A 78 5.11 4.75 -5.44
N GLU A 79 4.82 6.04 -5.54
CA GLU A 79 5.63 7.10 -4.95
C GLU A 79 5.09 7.40 -3.55
N LEU A 80 5.94 7.28 -2.52
CA LEU A 80 5.53 7.44 -1.12
C LEU A 80 5.84 8.85 -0.60
N TYR A 81 4.86 9.47 0.06
CA TYR A 81 5.00 10.77 0.71
C TYR A 81 4.72 10.64 2.20
N THR A 82 5.56 11.27 3.01
CA THR A 82 5.40 11.33 4.46
C THR A 82 5.13 12.76 4.89
N LEU A 83 3.99 12.98 5.55
CA LEU A 83 3.63 14.24 6.19
C LEU A 83 3.84 14.09 7.70
N TYR A 84 4.65 14.98 8.26
CA TYR A 84 4.80 15.11 9.72
C TYR A 84 3.75 16.10 10.22
N LEU A 85 2.89 15.62 11.11
CA LEU A 85 1.82 16.40 11.73
C LEU A 85 2.37 17.00 13.03
N ASN A 86 2.32 18.34 13.14
CA ASN A 86 2.71 19.09 14.33
C ASN A 86 1.64 19.03 15.42
#